data_AF-A0A531KGX3-F1
#
_entry.id   AF-A0A531KGX3-F1
#
_cell.length_a   1.000
_cell.length_b   1.000
_cell.length_c   1.000
_cell.angle_alpha   90.00
_cell.angle_beta   90.00
_cell.angle_gamma   90.00
#
_symmetry.space_group_name_H-M   'P 1'
#
loop_
_entity.id
_entity.type
_entity.pdbx_description
1 polymer ?
#
loop_
_entity_poly.entity_id
_entity_poly.type
_entity_poly.pdbx_seq_one_letter_code
_entity_poly.pdbx_strand_id
1 'polypeptide(L)'
;MRAFMIVTLLLVAITMALSLAHALELPGKLRLNEATYKSVQTIYYPGFTIGGFAEIGGIVALAILLYLTPYPGARFWWTLAALPSWWRNMRSIG
;
A
#
# COMPACT_ATOMS: atom_id res chain seq x y z
N MET A 1 -1.42 11.93 -18.75
CA MET A 1 -2.55 11.59 -17.86
C MET A 1 -2.82 10.08 -17.74
N ARG A 2 -3.07 9.33 -18.83
CA ARG A 2 -3.38 7.88 -18.76
C ARG A 2 -2.26 7.02 -18.14
N ALA A 3 -1.02 7.19 -18.60
CA ALA A 3 0.13 6.46 -18.05
C ALA A 3 0.32 6.73 -16.55
N PHE A 4 0.13 7.97 -16.11
CA PHE A 4 0.22 8.35 -14.71
C PHE A 4 -0.86 7.65 -13.86
N MET A 5 -2.11 7.62 -14.33
CA MET A 5 -3.18 6.85 -13.67
C MET A 5 -2.80 5.37 -13.50
N ILE A 6 -2.23 4.75 -14.53
CA ILE A 6 -1.82 3.33 -14.47
C ILE A 6 -0.73 3.15 -13.42
N VAL A 7 0.30 4.01 -13.40
CA VAL A 7 1.36 3.96 -12.39
C VAL A 7 0.79 4.16 -10.98
N THR A 8 -0.08 5.14 -10.77
CA THR A 8 -0.78 5.36 -9.50
C THR A 8 -1.55 4.11 -9.08
N LEU A 9 -2.28 3.48 -9.99
CA LEU A 9 -3.02 2.23 -9.75
C LEU A 9 -2.09 1.07 -9.37
N LEU A 10 -0.94 0.93 -10.02
CA LEU A 10 0.03 -0.12 -9.73
C LEU A 10 0.66 0.07 -8.34
N LEU A 11 1.05 1.30 -8.00
CA LEU A 11 1.54 1.63 -6.66
C LEU A 11 0.48 1.28 -5.61
N VAL A 12 -0.78 1.65 -5.90
CA VAL A 12 -1.92 1.35 -5.04
C VAL A 12 -2.12 -0.17 -4.86
N ALA A 13 -2.05 -0.93 -5.96
CA ALA A 13 -2.24 -2.37 -5.94
C ALA A 13 -1.10 -3.09 -5.19
N ILE A 14 0.16 -2.66 -5.36
CA ILE A 14 1.33 -3.25 -4.70
C ILE A 14 1.23 -3.09 -3.19
N THR A 15 0.95 -1.88 -2.68
CA THR A 15 0.80 -1.70 -1.24
C THR A 15 -0.34 -2.53 -0.69
N MET A 16 -1.51 -2.58 -1.36
CA MET A 16 -2.63 -3.44 -0.93
C MET A 16 -2.22 -4.91 -0.86
N ALA A 17 -1.49 -5.41 -1.86
CA ALA A 17 -1.01 -6.77 -1.89
C ALA A 17 -0.05 -7.08 -0.74
N LEU A 18 0.86 -6.15 -0.41
CA LEU A 18 1.77 -6.28 0.73
C LEU A 18 1.03 -6.24 2.07
N SER A 19 0.06 -5.33 2.24
CA SER A 19 -0.77 -5.28 3.45
C SER A 19 -1.55 -6.59 3.64
N LEU A 20 -2.11 -7.13 2.56
CA LEU A 20 -2.84 -8.40 2.59
C LEU A 20 -1.89 -9.56 2.92
N ALA A 21 -0.71 -9.63 2.29
CA ALA A 21 0.29 -10.63 2.60
C ALA A 21 0.70 -10.57 4.08
N HIS A 22 0.87 -9.36 4.62
CA HIS A 22 1.20 -9.10 6.02
C HIS A 22 0.08 -9.58 6.98
N ALA A 23 -1.17 -9.35 6.62
CA ALA A 23 -2.30 -9.85 7.42
C ALA A 23 -2.38 -11.39 7.40
N LEU A 24 -2.12 -12.01 6.25
CA LEU A 24 -2.19 -13.47 6.08
C LEU A 24 -1.01 -14.22 6.69
N GLU A 25 0.15 -13.58 6.88
CA GLU A 25 1.29 -14.22 7.56
C GLU A 25 1.15 -14.26 9.09
N LEU A 26 0.33 -13.39 9.69
CA LEU A 26 0.21 -13.26 11.15
C LEU A 26 -0.21 -14.57 11.84
N PRO A 27 -1.24 -15.32 11.38
CA PRO A 27 -1.62 -16.60 12.00
C PRO A 27 -0.50 -17.64 11.92
N GLY A 28 0.31 -17.63 10.86
CA GLY A 28 1.47 -18.51 10.70
C GLY A 28 2.58 -18.15 11.67
N LYS A 29 2.88 -16.85 11.80
CA LYS A 29 3.90 -16.31 12.70
C LYS A 29 3.62 -16.65 14.18
N LEU A 30 2.36 -16.57 14.61
CA LEU A 30 1.95 -16.88 15.99
C LEU A 30 2.18 -18.35 16.39
N ARG A 31 2.37 -19.25 15.42
CA ARG A 31 2.60 -20.68 15.65
C ARG A 31 4.08 -21.05 15.73
N LEU A 32 4.99 -20.11 15.46
CA LEU A 32 6.43 -20.33 15.46
C LEU A 32 7.02 -20.01 16.84
N ASN A 33 8.06 -20.76 17.21
CA ASN A 33 8.92 -20.36 18.32
C ASN A 33 9.83 -19.18 17.91
N GLU A 34 10.42 -18.49 18.87
CA GLU A 34 11.19 -17.26 18.65
C GLU A 34 12.38 -17.44 17.69
N ALA A 35 13.13 -18.54 17.80
CA ALA A 35 14.31 -18.78 16.97
C ALA A 35 13.92 -18.98 15.50
N THR A 36 12.87 -19.76 15.25
CA THR A 36 12.33 -19.97 13.90
C THR A 36 11.72 -18.68 13.34
N TYR A 37 11.01 -17.91 14.17
CA TYR A 37 10.44 -16.62 13.79
C TYR A 37 11.51 -15.64 13.29
N LYS A 38 12.59 -15.47 14.06
CA LYS A 38 13.71 -14.59 13.67
C LYS A 38 14.39 -15.04 12.38
N SER A 39 14.59 -16.34 12.22
CA SER A 39 15.22 -16.91 11.02
C SER A 39 14.40 -16.67 9.75
N VAL A 40 13.07 -16.83 9.84
CA VAL A 40 12.15 -16.60 8.71
C VAL A 40 11.97 -15.10 8.43
N GLN A 41 11.99 -14.23 9.46
CA GLN A 41 11.85 -12.79 9.23
C GLN A 41 12.96 -12.19 8.37
N THR A 42 14.20 -12.69 8.51
CA THR A 42 15.35 -12.14 7.77
C THR A 42 15.20 -12.28 6.26
N ILE A 43 14.53 -13.32 5.77
CA ILE A 43 14.30 -13.50 4.32
C ILE A 43 13.13 -12.65 3.79
N TYR A 44 12.14 -12.31 4.61
CA TYR A 44 10.93 -11.58 4.18
C TYR A 44 11.07 -10.06 4.27
N TYR A 45 11.69 -9.53 5.33
CA TYR A 45 11.72 -8.08 5.60
C TYR A 45 12.32 -7.22 4.48
N PRO A 46 13.41 -7.63 3.79
CA PRO A 46 13.96 -6.83 2.70
C PRO A 46 12.93 -6.55 1.59
N GLY A 47 12.11 -7.55 1.25
CA GLY A 47 11.04 -7.41 0.25
C GLY A 47 9.94 -6.44 0.71
N PHE A 48 9.51 -6.54 1.98
CA PHE A 48 8.53 -5.62 2.56
C PHE A 48 9.08 -4.20 2.69
N THR A 49 10.36 -4.01 3.00
CA THR A 49 11.00 -2.68 3.07
C THR A 49 11.05 -2.02 1.69
N ILE A 50 11.47 -2.75 0.66
CA ILE A 50 11.51 -2.22 -0.71
C ILE A 50 10.09 -1.95 -1.22
N GLY A 51 9.17 -2.89 -0.98
CA GLY A 51 7.77 -2.76 -1.33
C GLY A 51 7.05 -1.61 -0.62
N GLY A 52 7.46 -1.30 0.61
CA GLY A 52 6.94 -0.17 1.40
C GLY A 52 7.17 1.19 0.74
N PHE A 53 8.16 1.34 -0.15
CA PHE A 53 8.29 2.58 -0.93
C PHE A 53 7.11 2.80 -1.88
N ALA A 54 6.42 1.74 -2.33
CA ALA A 54 5.21 1.87 -3.13
C ALA A 54 4.08 2.55 -2.35
N GLU A 55 4.07 2.44 -1.02
CA GLU A 55 3.10 3.11 -0.16
C GLU A 55 3.27 4.62 -0.18
N ILE A 56 4.50 5.10 0.06
CA ILE A 56 4.84 6.53 0.02
C ILE A 56 4.62 7.07 -1.40
N GLY A 57 5.12 6.35 -2.40
CA GLY A 57 4.93 6.71 -3.81
C GLY A 57 3.45 6.76 -4.20
N GLY A 58 2.65 5.83 -3.69
CA GLY A 58 1.20 5.76 -3.91
C GLY A 58 0.47 6.99 -3.38
N ILE A 59 0.77 7.43 -2.14
CA ILE A 59 0.18 8.66 -1.57
C ILE A 59 0.49 9.86 -2.44
N VAL A 60 1.78 10.06 -2.75
CA VAL A 60 2.25 11.22 -3.50
C VAL A 60 1.63 11.22 -4.90
N ALA A 61 1.61 10.05 -5.56
CA ALA A 61 0.99 9.90 -6.87
C ALA A 61 -0.53 10.15 -6.83
N LEU A 62 -1.24 9.72 -5.78
CA LEU A 62 -2.67 9.99 -5.62
C LEU A 62 -2.96 11.47 -5.40
N ALA A 63 -2.15 12.15 -4.58
CA ALA A 63 -2.28 13.58 -4.30
C ALA A 63 -2.07 14.42 -5.57
N ILE A 64 -1.03 14.08 -6.35
CA ILE A 64 -0.77 14.71 -7.66
C ILE A 64 -1.93 14.41 -8.62
N LEU A 65 -2.43 13.16 -8.66
CA LEU A 65 -3.54 12.79 -9.54
C LEU A 65 -4.82 13.57 -9.19
N LEU A 66 -5.10 13.76 -7.90
CA LEU A 66 -6.23 14.55 -7.44
C LEU A 66 -6.09 16.02 -7.87
N TYR A 67 -4.92 16.62 -7.68
CA TYR A 67 -4.64 18.00 -8.09
C TYR A 67 -4.80 18.20 -9.61
N LEU A 68 -4.38 17.23 -10.40
CA LEU A 68 -4.49 17.28 -11.87
C LEU A 68 -5.89 16.90 -12.41
N THR A 69 -6.80 16.41 -11.56
CA THR A 69 -8.14 16.00 -12.00
C THR A 69 -9.09 17.20 -12.00
N PRO A 70 -9.73 17.53 -13.15
CA PRO A 70 -10.63 18.69 -13.23
C PRO A 70 -11.82 18.61 -12.27
N TYR A 71 -12.17 19.74 -11.67
CA TYR A 71 -13.33 19.91 -10.81
C TYR A 71 -14.49 20.64 -11.54
N PRO A 72 -15.76 20.28 -11.29
CA PRO A 72 -16.25 19.07 -10.62
C PRO A 72 -16.45 17.90 -11.58
N GLY A 73 -16.31 16.67 -11.08
CA GLY A 73 -16.64 15.46 -11.85
C GLY A 73 -16.55 14.20 -11.02
N ALA A 74 -17.22 13.12 -11.44
CA ALA A 74 -17.22 11.84 -10.72
C ALA A 74 -15.79 11.32 -10.46
N ARG A 75 -14.88 11.49 -11.44
CA ARG A 75 -13.46 11.12 -11.30
C ARG A 75 -12.78 11.83 -10.13
N PHE A 76 -13.03 13.12 -9.96
CA PHE A 76 -12.48 13.91 -8.85
C PHE A 76 -12.92 13.36 -7.50
N TRP A 77 -14.22 13.07 -7.34
CA TRP A 77 -14.76 12.51 -6.09
C TRP A 77 -14.22 11.12 -5.77
N TRP A 78 -14.06 10.25 -6.78
CA TRP A 78 -13.44 8.94 -6.58
C TRP A 78 -11.97 9.04 -6.18
N THR A 79 -11.19 9.91 -6.82
CA THR A 79 -9.77 10.14 -6.44
C THR A 79 -9.67 10.75 -5.05
N LEU A 80 -10.59 11.66 -4.69
CA LEU A 80 -10.64 12.26 -3.36
C LEU A 80 -10.97 11.23 -2.28
N ALA A 81 -11.94 10.34 -2.52
CA ALA A 81 -12.30 9.27 -1.58
C ALA A 81 -11.19 8.21 -1.40
N ALA A 82 -10.35 8.04 -2.42
CA ALA A 82 -9.22 7.11 -2.38
C ALA A 82 -8.11 7.57 -1.41
N LEU A 83 -7.87 8.87 -1.22
CA LEU A 83 -6.84 9.38 -0.29
C LEU A 83 -7.08 9.01 1.19
N PRO A 84 -8.26 9.29 1.80
CA PRO A 84 -8.51 8.97 3.20
C PRO A 84 -8.69 7.47 3.45
N SER A 85 -9.20 6.71 2.47
CA SER A 85 -9.26 5.25 2.57
C SER A 85 -7.86 4.63 2.56
N TRP A 86 -6.96 5.17 1.74
CA TRP A 86 -5.54 4.83 1.74
C TRP A 86 -4.88 5.11 3.10
N TRP A 87 -5.07 6.33 3.63
CA TRP A 87 -4.58 6.72 4.96
C TRP A 87 -5.10 5.81 6.09
N ARG A 88 -6.34 5.34 5.99
CA ARG A 88 -6.93 4.45 7.00
C ARG A 88 -6.31 3.06 6.98
N ASN A 89 -5.95 2.54 5.80
CA ASN A 89 -5.25 1.26 5.68
C ASN A 89 -3.88 1.29 6.38
N MET A 90 -3.17 2.42 6.29
CA MET A 90 -1.87 2.60 6.93
C MET A 90 -1.90 2.40 8.45
N ARG A 91 -2.99 2.82 9.10
CA ARG A 91 -3.12 2.70 10.55
C ARG A 91 -3.46 1.28 11.03
N SER A 92 -3.85 0.38 10.14
CA SER A 92 -4.15 -1.01 10.50
C SER A 92 -2.96 -1.96 10.39
N ILE A 93 -1.81 -1.47 9.89
CA ILE A 93 -0.62 -2.29 9.61
C ILE A 93 0.48 -2.09 10.70
N GLY A 94 0.29 -1.14 11.63
CA GLY A 94 1.15 -0.95 12.81
C GLY A 94 0.48 -1.45 14.08
#